data_AF-B4I1P6-F1
#
_entry.id   AF-B4I1P6-F1
#
_cell.length_a   1.000
_cell.length_b   1.000
_cell.length_c   1.000
_cell.angle_alpha   90.00
_cell.angle_beta   90.00
_cell.angle_gamma   90.00
#
_symmetry.space_group_name_H-M   'P 1'
#
loop_
_entity.id
_entity.type
_entity.pdbx_description
1 polymer ?
#
loop_
_entity_poly.entity_id
_entity_poly.type
_entity_poly.pdbx_seq_one_letter_code
_entity_poly.pdbx_strand_id
1 'polypeptide(L)'
;MWRATKLNESYAICDSYPAVWAVPKAASDDFLRRVAQFRSRCRLPVLSWMNPRTQATITRCSQPLVGVSGKRNSDDEAYLSFIMEANAQSDKLTIMDARPSANAIANKAKGGGYESEDAYKNVEINFLDIHNIHVMRESLRKVKEACFPTTDDSKWQTAIDNTLWLKHIRCILAGAVRIVDKVETMSTSVVVHCSDGWDRTAQLTALSMLLLDPHYRTVRGFEVLIEKEWLSFGHKFQQRIGHGDNKHSDADRSPVFLQFIDSVWQVSQQFNNAFEFNEHFLITIVDHLYSCRFGTFLCNTEAERVAEDLKHKTTSLWTHINSSLDQYLNPLFPSFTHGAELVLRPIASVRSVRLWKGLYCRWNPGLCAPQHGCQRTRELLSKQDQLFKLVNELRLKSNNRSNSMQTTTRLASPMH
;
A
#
# COMPACT_ATOMS: atom_id res chain seq x y z
N MET A 1 0.96 -20.45 -15.01
CA MET A 1 -0.48 -20.26 -14.79
C MET A 1 -0.99 -18.89 -15.25
N TRP A 2 -0.12 -17.88 -15.34
CA TRP A 2 -0.47 -16.53 -15.81
C TRP A 2 0.29 -16.17 -17.09
N ARG A 3 -0.22 -15.23 -17.88
CA ARG A 3 0.44 -14.66 -19.07
C ARG A 3 0.30 -13.14 -19.07
N ALA A 4 1.29 -12.45 -19.65
CA ALA A 4 1.14 -11.05 -20.00
C ALA A 4 0.35 -10.91 -21.30
N THR A 5 -0.54 -9.93 -21.38
CA THR A 5 -1.26 -9.55 -22.61
C THR A 5 -1.07 -8.07 -22.91
N LYS A 6 -0.96 -7.77 -24.21
CA LYS A 6 -0.92 -6.41 -24.78
C LYS A 6 -2.28 -5.99 -25.36
N LEU A 7 -3.35 -6.72 -25.01
CA LEU A 7 -4.71 -6.45 -25.45
C LEU A 7 -5.16 -4.99 -25.26
N ASN A 8 -4.59 -4.30 -24.27
CA ASN A 8 -4.92 -2.92 -23.92
C ASN A 8 -3.79 -1.93 -24.25
N GLU A 9 -2.86 -2.26 -25.15
CA GLU A 9 -1.73 -1.38 -25.51
C GLU A 9 -2.17 -0.01 -26.03
N SER A 10 -3.36 0.07 -26.66
CA SER A 10 -4.00 1.32 -27.10
C SER A 10 -5.05 1.87 -26.14
N TYR A 11 -5.20 1.30 -24.93
CA TYR A 11 -6.20 1.66 -23.94
C TYR A 11 -7.67 1.51 -24.37
N ALA A 12 -7.93 0.82 -25.49
CA ALA A 12 -9.25 0.72 -26.09
C ALA A 12 -10.24 -0.19 -25.33
N ILE A 13 -9.75 -1.11 -24.48
CA ILE A 13 -10.63 -2.00 -23.70
C ILE A 13 -10.94 -1.39 -22.34
N CYS A 14 -9.92 -0.89 -21.65
CA CYS A 14 -10.10 -0.16 -20.41
C CYS A 14 -9.13 1.02 -20.38
N ASP A 15 -9.67 2.20 -20.61
CA ASP A 15 -8.96 3.49 -20.67
C ASP A 15 -8.29 3.90 -19.35
N SER A 16 -8.71 3.29 -18.25
CA SER A 16 -8.25 3.56 -16.89
C SER A 16 -7.35 2.45 -16.32
N TYR A 17 -7.03 1.44 -17.12
CA TYR A 17 -6.04 0.40 -16.80
C TYR A 17 -4.72 0.65 -17.53
N PRO A 18 -3.62 0.02 -17.09
CA PRO A 18 -2.35 0.09 -17.80
C PRO A 18 -2.43 -0.59 -19.17
N ALA A 19 -1.43 -0.33 -20.01
CA ALA A 19 -1.31 -0.91 -21.35
C ALA A 19 -1.13 -2.44 -21.34
N VAL A 20 -0.47 -2.99 -20.31
CA VAL A 20 -0.12 -4.41 -20.21
C VAL A 20 -0.76 -5.03 -18.97
N TRP A 21 -1.39 -6.19 -19.14
CA TRP A 21 -2.06 -6.91 -18.04
C TRP A 21 -1.45 -8.29 -17.84
N ALA A 22 -1.46 -8.77 -16.60
CA ALA A 22 -1.24 -10.17 -16.29
C ALA A 22 -2.58 -10.86 -15.98
N VAL A 23 -2.88 -11.92 -16.72
CA VAL A 23 -4.16 -12.65 -16.74
C VAL A 23 -3.94 -14.16 -16.71
N PRO A 24 -4.92 -14.99 -16.31
CA PRO A 24 -4.81 -16.45 -16.40
C PRO A 24 -4.43 -16.90 -17.81
N LYS A 25 -3.51 -17.85 -17.92
CA LYS A 25 -3.01 -18.35 -19.22
C LYS A 25 -4.12 -18.96 -20.08
N ALA A 26 -5.15 -19.54 -19.44
CA ALA A 26 -6.31 -20.15 -20.10
C ALA A 26 -7.25 -19.12 -20.76
N ALA A 27 -7.25 -17.86 -20.31
CA ALA A 27 -8.10 -16.84 -20.89
C ALA A 27 -7.48 -16.30 -22.19
N SER A 28 -8.16 -16.44 -23.33
CA SER A 28 -7.75 -15.82 -24.60
C SER A 28 -8.10 -14.32 -24.64
N ASP A 29 -7.48 -13.56 -25.54
CA ASP A 29 -7.75 -12.12 -25.63
C ASP A 29 -9.21 -11.81 -26.01
N ASP A 30 -9.82 -12.57 -26.93
CA ASP A 30 -11.24 -12.41 -27.29
C ASP A 30 -12.19 -12.75 -26.13
N PHE A 31 -11.81 -13.73 -25.30
CA PHE A 31 -12.54 -14.05 -24.08
C PHE A 31 -12.49 -12.88 -23.08
N LEU A 32 -11.31 -12.29 -22.88
CA LEU A 32 -11.14 -11.12 -21.98
C LEU A 32 -11.99 -9.92 -22.42
N ARG A 33 -12.16 -9.68 -23.73
CA ARG A 33 -13.02 -8.60 -24.23
C ARG A 33 -14.46 -8.75 -23.75
N ARG A 34 -14.98 -9.97 -23.65
CA ARG A 34 -16.35 -10.24 -23.17
C ARG A 34 -16.47 -10.13 -21.66
N VAL A 35 -15.48 -10.64 -20.91
CA VAL A 35 -15.40 -10.47 -19.45
C VAL A 35 -15.41 -9.00 -19.08
N ALA A 36 -14.62 -8.18 -19.79
CA ALA A 36 -14.53 -6.74 -19.54
C ALA A 36 -15.89 -6.05 -19.58
N GLN A 37 -16.80 -6.42 -20.50
CA GLN A 37 -18.11 -5.79 -20.62
C GLN A 37 -19.02 -5.97 -19.40
N PHE A 38 -18.76 -6.98 -18.55
CA PHE A 38 -19.54 -7.21 -17.34
C PHE A 38 -18.98 -6.48 -16.12
N ARG A 39 -17.79 -5.89 -16.23
CA ARG A 39 -17.10 -5.19 -15.14
C ARG A 39 -17.24 -3.70 -15.34
N SER A 40 -17.63 -2.97 -14.29
CA SER A 40 -17.84 -1.52 -14.37
C SER A 40 -16.62 -0.80 -14.96
N ARG A 41 -16.82 -0.03 -16.03
CA ARG A 41 -15.75 0.66 -16.77
C ARG A 41 -14.71 -0.27 -17.39
N CYS A 42 -15.10 -1.52 -17.67
CA CYS A 42 -14.26 -2.54 -18.27
C CYS A 42 -13.02 -2.94 -17.45
N ARG A 43 -13.02 -2.65 -16.14
CA ARG A 43 -11.93 -2.96 -15.21
C ARG A 43 -12.04 -4.39 -14.71
N LEU A 44 -11.79 -5.33 -15.61
CA LEU A 44 -11.82 -6.77 -15.33
C LEU A 44 -10.74 -7.21 -14.31
N PRO A 45 -10.90 -8.39 -13.68
CA PRO A 45 -9.88 -8.92 -12.77
C PRO A 45 -8.53 -9.12 -13.47
N VAL A 46 -7.50 -8.48 -12.94
CA VAL A 46 -6.11 -8.65 -13.40
C VAL A 46 -5.17 -8.80 -12.21
N LEU A 47 -4.03 -9.44 -12.42
CA LEU A 47 -3.06 -9.74 -11.36
C LEU A 47 -2.40 -8.47 -10.81
N SER A 48 -2.43 -8.30 -9.49
CA SER A 48 -1.61 -7.34 -8.74
C SER A 48 -0.36 -8.00 -8.16
N TRP A 49 -0.49 -9.17 -7.54
CA TRP A 49 0.63 -9.83 -6.87
C TRP A 49 0.44 -11.34 -6.83
N MET A 50 1.53 -12.08 -6.73
CA MET A 50 1.54 -13.54 -6.65
C MET A 50 2.55 -14.01 -5.62
N ASN A 51 2.12 -14.92 -4.74
CA ASN A 51 2.99 -15.50 -3.74
C ASN A 51 4.04 -16.40 -4.42
N PRO A 52 5.35 -16.15 -4.22
CA PRO A 52 6.40 -16.91 -4.89
C PRO A 52 6.43 -18.38 -4.44
N ARG A 53 5.92 -18.69 -3.23
CA ARG A 53 5.89 -20.06 -2.69
C ARG A 53 4.61 -20.80 -3.06
N THR A 54 3.46 -20.21 -2.74
CA THR A 54 2.15 -20.91 -2.82
C THR A 54 1.44 -20.69 -4.15
N GLN A 55 1.87 -19.71 -4.96
CA GLN A 55 1.19 -19.26 -6.17
C GLN A 55 -0.21 -18.65 -5.91
N ALA A 56 -0.61 -18.47 -4.65
CA ALA A 56 -1.81 -17.69 -4.29
C ALA A 56 -1.66 -16.26 -4.78
N THR A 57 -2.74 -15.71 -5.36
CA THR A 57 -2.69 -14.40 -6.04
C THR A 57 -3.56 -13.36 -5.36
N ILE A 58 -3.17 -12.09 -5.53
CA ILE A 58 -4.04 -10.93 -5.35
C ILE A 58 -4.36 -10.42 -6.74
N THR A 59 -5.65 -10.41 -7.10
CA THR A 59 -6.16 -9.80 -8.33
C THR A 59 -7.06 -8.62 -7.98
N ARG A 60 -7.22 -7.69 -8.92
CA ARG A 60 -8.01 -6.47 -8.71
C ARG A 60 -8.96 -6.17 -9.86
N CYS A 61 -10.13 -5.62 -9.52
CA CYS A 61 -11.15 -5.20 -10.49
C CYS A 61 -12.10 -4.13 -9.96
N SER A 62 -13.04 -3.71 -10.80
CA SER A 62 -14.28 -3.05 -10.40
C SER A 62 -15.38 -4.06 -10.07
N GLN A 63 -16.50 -3.56 -9.52
CA GLN A 63 -17.70 -4.36 -9.31
C GLN A 63 -18.25 -4.99 -10.60
N PRO A 64 -18.96 -6.13 -10.50
CA PRO A 64 -19.75 -6.69 -11.59
C PRO A 64 -21.04 -5.87 -11.84
N LEU A 65 -21.55 -5.91 -13.07
CA LEU A 65 -22.76 -5.21 -13.54
C LEU A 65 -24.02 -6.08 -13.41
N VAL A 66 -24.28 -6.57 -12.19
CA VAL A 66 -25.38 -7.49 -11.86
C VAL A 66 -26.75 -6.79 -11.96
N GLY A 67 -26.87 -5.60 -11.38
CA GLY A 67 -28.10 -4.83 -11.32
C GLY A 67 -29.23 -5.46 -10.49
N VAL A 68 -30.38 -4.79 -10.49
CA VAL A 68 -31.60 -5.24 -9.79
C VAL A 68 -32.17 -6.55 -10.35
N SER A 69 -32.00 -6.77 -11.65
CA SER A 69 -32.48 -7.97 -12.34
C SER A 69 -31.61 -9.21 -12.10
N GLY A 70 -30.54 -9.10 -11.31
CA GLY A 70 -29.67 -10.24 -11.01
C GLY A 70 -28.96 -10.79 -12.25
N LYS A 71 -28.51 -9.92 -13.17
CA LYS A 71 -27.80 -10.35 -14.38
C LYS A 71 -26.57 -11.17 -14.01
N ARG A 72 -26.35 -12.22 -14.79
CA ARG A 72 -25.19 -13.10 -14.72
C ARG A 72 -24.39 -12.98 -16.00
N ASN A 73 -23.12 -13.37 -15.94
CA ASN A 73 -22.25 -13.42 -17.11
C ASN A 73 -21.38 -14.68 -17.01
N SER A 74 -21.63 -15.64 -17.91
CA SER A 74 -20.92 -16.92 -17.91
C SER A 74 -19.44 -16.79 -18.21
N ASP A 75 -19.02 -15.78 -18.99
CA ASP A 75 -17.59 -15.52 -19.24
C ASP A 75 -16.91 -15.00 -17.96
N ASP A 76 -17.52 -14.08 -17.19
CA ASP A 76 -16.97 -13.58 -15.91
C ASP A 76 -16.92 -14.68 -14.84
N GLU A 77 -17.98 -15.49 -14.74
CA GLU A 77 -18.01 -16.67 -13.85
C GLU A 77 -16.87 -17.65 -14.19
N ALA A 78 -16.72 -18.02 -15.46
CA ALA A 78 -15.63 -18.89 -15.92
C ALA A 78 -14.25 -18.24 -15.71
N TYR A 79 -14.14 -16.92 -15.86
CA TYR A 79 -12.88 -16.21 -15.64
C TYR A 79 -12.44 -16.26 -14.18
N LEU A 80 -13.36 -16.12 -13.23
CA LEU A 80 -13.03 -16.30 -11.81
C LEU A 80 -12.63 -17.76 -11.51
N SER A 81 -13.23 -18.74 -12.17
CA SER A 81 -12.76 -20.14 -12.10
C SER A 81 -11.33 -20.29 -12.61
N PHE A 82 -10.95 -19.63 -13.72
CA PHE A 82 -9.56 -19.66 -14.19
C PHE A 82 -8.56 -19.03 -13.20
N ILE A 83 -8.97 -18.01 -12.43
CA ILE A 83 -8.12 -17.42 -11.38
C ILE A 83 -7.95 -18.39 -10.21
N MET A 84 -9.03 -19.08 -9.83
CA MET A 84 -9.01 -20.11 -8.79
C MET A 84 -8.11 -21.29 -9.19
N GLU A 85 -8.31 -21.84 -10.39
CA GLU A 85 -7.53 -22.96 -10.95
C GLU A 85 -6.07 -22.58 -11.19
N ALA A 86 -5.76 -21.30 -11.36
CA ALA A 86 -4.40 -20.79 -11.41
C ALA A 86 -3.68 -20.82 -10.04
N ASN A 87 -4.29 -21.39 -9.00
CA ASN A 87 -3.67 -21.70 -7.72
C ASN A 87 -3.95 -23.17 -7.36
N ALA A 88 -2.93 -24.03 -7.47
CA ALA A 88 -3.06 -25.45 -7.19
C ALA A 88 -3.25 -25.80 -5.69
N GLN A 89 -3.12 -24.82 -4.78
CA GLN A 89 -3.19 -25.04 -3.34
C GLN A 89 -4.60 -24.91 -2.75
N SER A 90 -5.56 -24.38 -3.51
CA SER A 90 -6.92 -24.12 -3.00
C SER A 90 -7.97 -24.37 -4.06
N ASP A 91 -9.08 -24.97 -3.65
CA ASP A 91 -10.30 -25.17 -4.43
C ASP A 91 -11.32 -24.04 -4.24
N LYS A 92 -10.93 -22.96 -3.56
CA LYS A 92 -11.76 -21.79 -3.26
C LYS A 92 -11.11 -20.50 -3.73
N LEU A 93 -11.95 -19.53 -4.06
CA LEU A 93 -11.54 -18.15 -4.34
C LEU A 93 -12.23 -17.21 -3.35
N THR A 94 -11.48 -16.29 -2.75
CA THR A 94 -12.08 -15.29 -1.84
C THR A 94 -12.22 -13.94 -2.54
N ILE A 95 -13.40 -13.36 -2.51
CA ILE A 95 -13.65 -11.98 -2.96
C ILE A 95 -13.64 -11.06 -1.75
N MET A 96 -12.87 -9.99 -1.85
CA MET A 96 -12.73 -8.93 -0.85
C MET A 96 -13.37 -7.66 -1.41
N ASP A 97 -14.67 -7.48 -1.15
CA ASP A 97 -15.37 -6.25 -1.48
C ASP A 97 -15.07 -5.20 -0.40
N ALA A 98 -14.37 -4.14 -0.79
CA ALA A 98 -13.95 -3.11 0.14
C ALA A 98 -15.13 -2.38 0.82
N ARG A 99 -16.33 -2.45 0.26
CA ARG A 99 -17.49 -1.65 0.69
C ARG A 99 -18.16 -2.24 1.94
N PRO A 100 -18.89 -1.42 2.69
CA PRO A 100 -19.97 -1.92 3.54
C PRO A 100 -21.02 -2.63 2.71
N SER A 101 -21.58 -3.73 3.23
CA SER A 101 -22.61 -4.52 2.53
C SER A 101 -23.80 -3.67 2.07
N ALA A 102 -24.28 -2.74 2.91
CA ALA A 102 -25.35 -1.81 2.55
C ALA A 102 -25.02 -0.96 1.30
N ASN A 103 -23.76 -0.54 1.15
CA ASN A 103 -23.32 0.22 -0.01
C ASN A 103 -23.20 -0.67 -1.26
N ALA A 104 -22.82 -1.94 -1.11
CA ALA A 104 -22.80 -2.90 -2.21
C ALA A 104 -24.23 -3.18 -2.72
N ILE A 105 -25.20 -3.33 -1.81
CA ILE A 105 -26.64 -3.46 -2.12
C ILE A 105 -27.14 -2.19 -2.83
N ALA A 106 -26.80 -1.00 -2.34
CA ALA A 106 -27.18 0.25 -3.00
C ALA A 106 -26.57 0.38 -4.41
N ASN A 107 -25.37 -0.15 -4.66
CA ASN A 107 -24.80 -0.20 -6.00
C ASN A 107 -25.50 -1.23 -6.91
N LYS A 108 -25.95 -2.36 -6.35
CA LYS A 108 -26.80 -3.33 -7.08
C LYS A 108 -28.07 -2.66 -7.60
N ALA A 109 -28.70 -1.81 -6.78
CA ALA A 109 -29.85 -1.02 -7.20
C ALA A 109 -29.56 -0.05 -8.37
N LYS A 110 -28.31 0.36 -8.56
CA LYS A 110 -27.85 1.29 -9.61
C LYS A 110 -27.25 0.59 -10.84
N GLY A 111 -27.38 -0.74 -10.96
CA GLY A 111 -26.85 -1.50 -12.09
C GLY A 111 -25.48 -2.14 -11.87
N GLY A 112 -24.80 -1.83 -10.76
CA GLY A 112 -23.59 -2.52 -10.32
C GLY A 112 -23.93 -3.76 -9.49
N GLY A 113 -23.18 -4.03 -8.42
CA GLY A 113 -23.50 -5.11 -7.49
C GLY A 113 -22.27 -5.82 -6.97
N TYR A 114 -22.45 -7.09 -6.65
CA TYR A 114 -21.43 -7.99 -6.11
C TYR A 114 -21.77 -9.42 -6.52
N GLU A 115 -20.76 -10.28 -6.50
CA GLU A 115 -20.81 -11.69 -6.85
C GLU A 115 -21.63 -12.47 -5.82
N SER A 116 -22.76 -13.06 -6.25
CA SER A 116 -23.61 -13.89 -5.38
C SER A 116 -23.11 -15.34 -5.33
N GLU A 117 -23.20 -15.97 -4.17
CA GLU A 117 -22.79 -17.38 -3.95
C GLU A 117 -23.51 -18.37 -4.88
N ASP A 118 -24.76 -18.09 -5.27
CA ASP A 118 -25.52 -18.92 -6.22
C ASP A 118 -24.95 -18.89 -7.66
N ALA A 119 -24.33 -17.77 -8.05
CA ALA A 119 -23.80 -17.57 -9.39
C ALA A 119 -22.33 -18.01 -9.47
N TYR A 120 -21.56 -17.71 -8.42
CA TYR A 120 -20.12 -17.94 -8.36
C TYR A 120 -19.82 -19.11 -7.42
N LYS A 121 -19.75 -20.31 -7.98
CA LYS A 121 -19.44 -21.53 -7.22
C LYS A 121 -18.03 -21.48 -6.65
N ASN A 122 -17.86 -22.01 -5.44
CA ASN A 122 -16.58 -22.05 -4.70
C ASN A 122 -15.97 -20.67 -4.43
N VAL A 123 -16.80 -19.61 -4.47
CA VAL A 123 -16.41 -18.25 -4.15
C VAL A 123 -16.96 -17.84 -2.79
N GLU A 124 -16.10 -17.31 -1.93
CA GLU A 124 -16.46 -16.73 -0.64
C GLU A 124 -16.35 -15.20 -0.73
N ILE A 125 -17.44 -14.45 -0.46
CA ILE A 125 -17.40 -12.98 -0.46
C ILE A 125 -17.29 -12.40 0.95
N ASN A 126 -16.37 -11.44 1.11
CA ASN A 126 -16.11 -10.75 2.36
C ASN A 126 -16.22 -9.22 2.17
N PHE A 127 -17.10 -8.58 2.94
CA PHE A 127 -17.21 -7.12 3.00
C PHE A 127 -16.23 -6.55 4.04
N LEU A 128 -15.55 -5.44 3.69
CA LEU A 128 -14.50 -4.83 4.52
C LEU A 128 -14.90 -3.49 5.16
N ASP A 129 -16.13 -3.03 4.94
CA ASP A 129 -16.71 -1.84 5.60
C ASP A 129 -15.97 -0.50 5.40
N ILE A 130 -15.21 -0.37 4.30
CA ILE A 130 -14.50 0.87 3.95
C ILE A 130 -15.45 1.80 3.16
N HIS A 131 -15.77 2.92 3.79
CA HIS A 131 -16.74 3.88 3.29
C HIS A 131 -16.27 4.61 2.02
N ASN A 132 -17.18 5.32 1.35
CA ASN A 132 -16.89 6.01 0.09
C ASN A 132 -16.07 7.30 0.30
N ILE A 133 -15.68 7.92 -0.82
CA ILE A 133 -14.85 9.13 -0.86
C ILE A 133 -15.46 10.32 -0.10
N HIS A 134 -16.79 10.44 -0.05
CA HIS A 134 -17.45 11.56 0.61
C HIS A 134 -17.31 11.48 2.14
N VAL A 135 -17.41 10.27 2.69
CA VAL A 135 -17.19 10.02 4.12
C VAL A 135 -15.73 10.33 4.49
N MET A 136 -14.77 9.94 3.64
CA MET A 136 -13.35 10.19 3.91
C MET A 136 -12.99 11.68 3.82
N ARG A 137 -13.57 12.41 2.85
CA ARG A 137 -13.43 13.88 2.77
C ARG A 137 -13.94 14.55 4.03
N GLU A 138 -15.14 14.19 4.48
CA GLU A 138 -15.73 14.77 5.69
C GLU A 138 -14.93 14.45 6.95
N SER A 139 -14.40 13.23 7.04
CA SER A 139 -13.52 12.83 8.13
C SER A 139 -12.25 13.69 8.20
N LEU A 140 -11.56 13.91 7.07
CA LEU A 140 -10.36 14.76 7.05
C LEU A 140 -10.67 16.24 7.33
N ARG A 141 -11.82 16.75 6.86
CA ARG A 141 -12.27 18.12 7.20
C ARG A 141 -12.30 18.31 8.72
N LYS A 142 -12.88 17.34 9.44
CA LYS A 142 -12.92 17.36 10.91
C LYS A 142 -11.53 17.22 11.56
N VAL A 143 -10.62 16.41 10.99
CA VAL A 143 -9.22 16.33 11.47
C VAL A 143 -8.54 17.68 11.38
N LYS A 144 -8.67 18.38 10.25
CA LYS A 144 -8.10 19.73 10.08
C LYS A 144 -8.59 20.68 11.17
N GLU A 145 -9.90 20.72 11.40
CA GLU A 145 -10.53 21.58 12.43
C GLU A 145 -10.09 21.21 13.85
N ALA A 146 -9.88 19.93 14.13
CA ALA A 146 -9.40 19.48 15.43
C ALA A 146 -7.92 19.77 15.67
N CYS A 147 -7.10 19.94 14.62
CA CYS A 147 -5.64 20.06 14.74
C CYS A 147 -5.11 21.50 14.56
N PHE A 148 -5.84 22.39 13.89
CA PHE A 148 -5.36 23.71 13.49
C PHE A 148 -6.51 24.75 13.37
N PRO A 149 -6.34 26.03 13.76
CA PRO A 149 -5.10 26.65 14.28
C PRO A 149 -4.88 26.48 15.79
N THR A 150 -5.95 26.40 16.57
CA THR A 150 -5.89 26.31 18.03
C THR A 150 -6.53 25.01 18.50
N THR A 151 -5.90 24.35 19.46
CA THR A 151 -6.38 23.09 20.04
C THR A 151 -6.79 23.29 21.49
N ASP A 152 -7.96 22.77 21.85
CA ASP A 152 -8.44 22.71 23.23
C ASP A 152 -8.03 21.36 23.82
N ASP A 153 -6.98 21.36 24.65
CA ASP A 153 -6.43 20.14 25.26
C ASP A 153 -7.47 19.35 26.05
N SER A 154 -8.45 20.04 26.66
CA SER A 154 -9.52 19.40 27.43
C SER A 154 -10.47 18.57 26.56
N LYS A 155 -10.59 18.92 25.27
CA LYS A 155 -11.49 18.27 24.30
C LYS A 155 -10.75 17.47 23.24
N TRP A 156 -9.41 17.43 23.27
CA TRP A 156 -8.58 16.81 22.23
C TRP A 156 -9.04 15.39 21.86
N GLN A 157 -9.21 14.50 22.85
CA GLN A 157 -9.56 13.11 22.57
C GLN A 157 -10.95 12.98 21.92
N THR A 158 -11.94 13.70 22.46
CA THR A 158 -13.30 13.73 21.91
C THR A 158 -13.33 14.34 20.52
N ALA A 159 -12.57 15.41 20.28
CA ALA A 159 -12.47 16.06 18.97
C ALA A 159 -11.90 15.10 17.92
N ILE A 160 -10.81 14.40 18.23
CA ILE A 160 -10.20 13.40 17.34
C ILE A 160 -11.11 12.20 17.12
N ASP A 161 -11.77 11.68 18.16
CA ASP A 161 -12.70 10.54 18.02
C ASP A 161 -13.89 10.90 17.10
N ASN A 162 -14.44 12.10 17.24
CA ASN A 162 -15.54 12.61 16.41
C ASN A 162 -15.19 12.78 14.93
N THR A 163 -13.90 12.82 14.58
CA THR A 163 -13.45 12.82 13.17
C THR A 163 -13.68 11.47 12.50
N LEU A 164 -13.68 10.38 13.27
CA LEU A 164 -13.64 8.98 12.81
C LEU A 164 -12.42 8.62 11.94
N TRP A 165 -11.42 9.50 11.82
CA TRP A 165 -10.28 9.28 10.94
C TRP A 165 -9.52 8.00 11.28
N LEU A 166 -9.17 7.82 12.55
CA LEU A 166 -8.46 6.63 13.03
C LEU A 166 -9.30 5.35 12.86
N LYS A 167 -10.63 5.45 12.96
CA LYS A 167 -11.54 4.34 12.65
C LYS A 167 -11.43 3.93 11.18
N HIS A 168 -11.37 4.90 10.26
CA HIS A 168 -11.22 4.63 8.83
C HIS A 168 -9.84 4.04 8.48
N ILE A 169 -8.75 4.59 9.04
CA ILE A 169 -7.39 4.02 8.88
C ILE A 169 -7.34 2.58 9.41
N ARG A 170 -7.92 2.34 10.58
CA ARG A 170 -8.05 0.99 11.15
C ARG A 170 -8.79 0.03 10.22
N CYS A 171 -9.90 0.44 9.61
CA CYS A 171 -10.64 -0.40 8.66
C CYS A 171 -9.81 -0.77 7.42
N ILE A 172 -9.01 0.17 6.89
CA ILE A 172 -8.09 -0.08 5.77
C ILE A 172 -7.02 -1.10 6.18
N LEU A 173 -6.36 -0.88 7.33
CA LEU A 173 -5.36 -1.82 7.88
C LEU A 173 -5.96 -3.21 8.11
N ALA A 174 -7.14 -3.30 8.73
CA ALA A 174 -7.81 -4.57 8.99
C ALA A 174 -8.16 -5.31 7.69
N GLY A 175 -8.65 -4.59 6.67
CA GLY A 175 -8.92 -5.17 5.36
C GLY A 175 -7.66 -5.73 4.69
N ALA A 176 -6.55 -4.99 4.75
CA ALA A 176 -5.29 -5.45 4.18
C ALA A 176 -4.71 -6.68 4.92
N VAL A 177 -4.83 -6.73 6.25
CA VAL A 177 -4.43 -7.90 7.06
C VAL A 177 -5.28 -9.12 6.73
N ARG A 178 -6.60 -8.96 6.55
CA ARG A 178 -7.47 -10.07 6.12
C ARG A 178 -7.08 -10.63 4.75
N ILE A 179 -6.68 -9.77 3.81
CA ILE A 179 -6.13 -10.20 2.52
C ILE A 179 -4.82 -10.97 2.72
N VAL A 180 -3.90 -10.44 3.52
CA VAL A 180 -2.61 -11.07 3.84
C VAL A 180 -2.83 -12.47 4.42
N ASP A 181 -3.74 -12.63 5.38
CA ASP A 181 -4.00 -13.92 6.01
C ASP A 181 -4.62 -14.93 5.03
N LYS A 182 -5.52 -14.52 4.14
CA LYS A 182 -6.05 -15.41 3.10
C LYS A 182 -4.96 -15.89 2.13
N VAL A 183 -4.06 -15.00 1.73
CA VAL A 183 -3.01 -15.31 0.74
C VAL A 183 -1.85 -16.09 1.36
N GLU A 184 -1.32 -15.63 2.50
CA GLU A 184 -0.14 -16.20 3.14
C GLU A 184 -0.47 -17.39 4.04
N THR A 185 -1.49 -17.28 4.89
CA THR A 185 -1.81 -18.31 5.89
C THR A 185 -2.69 -19.40 5.28
N MET A 186 -3.69 -19.03 4.48
CA MET A 186 -4.64 -19.98 3.89
C MET A 186 -4.28 -20.40 2.46
N SER A 187 -3.19 -19.88 1.90
CA SER A 187 -2.77 -20.17 0.51
C SER A 187 -3.88 -20.02 -0.52
N THR A 188 -4.82 -19.09 -0.28
CA THR A 188 -6.03 -18.89 -1.08
C THR A 188 -5.87 -17.63 -1.95
N SER A 189 -6.22 -17.72 -3.23
CA SER A 189 -6.23 -16.54 -4.10
C SER A 189 -7.37 -15.60 -3.72
N VAL A 190 -7.14 -14.30 -3.89
CA VAL A 190 -8.13 -13.27 -3.60
C VAL A 190 -8.39 -12.37 -4.82
N VAL A 191 -9.65 -11.95 -4.96
CA VAL A 191 -10.06 -10.87 -5.87
C VAL A 191 -10.50 -9.68 -5.03
N VAL A 192 -9.84 -8.54 -5.21
CA VAL A 192 -10.13 -7.31 -4.46
C VAL A 192 -10.86 -6.33 -5.37
N HIS A 193 -12.03 -5.86 -4.96
CA HIS A 193 -12.74 -4.81 -5.68
C HIS A 193 -13.48 -3.86 -4.74
N CYS A 194 -14.01 -2.79 -5.32
CA CYS A 194 -14.97 -1.91 -4.66
C CYS A 194 -16.05 -1.55 -5.68
N SER A 195 -16.47 -0.28 -5.78
CA SER A 195 -17.33 0.16 -6.89
C SER A 195 -16.53 0.27 -8.20
N ASP A 196 -15.72 1.32 -8.36
CA ASP A 196 -14.95 1.55 -9.59
C ASP A 196 -13.57 0.85 -9.62
N GLY A 197 -13.07 0.31 -8.51
CA GLY A 197 -11.81 -0.45 -8.50
C GLY A 197 -10.51 0.39 -8.54
N TRP A 198 -10.57 1.70 -8.27
CA TRP A 198 -9.39 2.59 -8.28
C TRP A 198 -9.11 3.36 -6.98
N ASP A 199 -10.03 3.33 -6.00
CA ASP A 199 -9.85 4.03 -4.71
C ASP A 199 -9.46 3.03 -3.61
N ARG A 200 -10.46 2.44 -2.95
CA ARG A 200 -10.27 1.47 -1.86
C ARG A 200 -9.54 0.21 -2.31
N THR A 201 -9.76 -0.21 -3.57
CA THR A 201 -9.03 -1.32 -4.16
C THR A 201 -7.53 -1.03 -4.24
N ALA A 202 -7.13 0.20 -4.61
CA ALA A 202 -5.72 0.59 -4.64
C ALA A 202 -5.14 0.63 -3.22
N GLN A 203 -5.88 1.17 -2.24
CA GLN A 203 -5.49 1.14 -0.82
C GLN A 203 -5.20 -0.29 -0.34
N LEU A 204 -6.14 -1.22 -0.58
CA LEU A 204 -6.06 -2.59 -0.09
C LEU A 204 -4.96 -3.39 -0.79
N THR A 205 -4.91 -3.36 -2.12
CA THR A 205 -3.92 -4.13 -2.90
C THR A 205 -2.50 -3.65 -2.60
N ALA A 206 -2.26 -2.34 -2.65
CA ALA A 206 -0.94 -1.78 -2.38
C ALA A 206 -0.48 -2.07 -0.94
N LEU A 207 -1.37 -1.89 0.04
CA LEU A 207 -1.04 -2.15 1.44
C LEU A 207 -0.81 -3.64 1.70
N SER A 208 -1.62 -4.54 1.16
CA SER A 208 -1.38 -5.98 1.28
C SER A 208 -0.07 -6.42 0.62
N MET A 209 0.26 -5.87 -0.54
CA MET A 209 1.56 -6.11 -1.20
C MET A 209 2.73 -5.65 -0.32
N LEU A 210 2.63 -4.46 0.28
CA LEU A 210 3.63 -3.94 1.23
C LEU A 210 3.84 -4.85 2.44
N LEU A 211 2.75 -5.44 2.96
CA LEU A 211 2.76 -6.35 4.10
C LEU A 211 3.33 -7.73 3.74
N LEU A 212 3.11 -8.21 2.51
CA LEU A 212 3.55 -9.54 2.05
C LEU A 212 4.98 -9.57 1.54
N ASP A 213 5.43 -8.50 0.88
CA ASP A 213 6.63 -8.52 0.05
C ASP A 213 7.65 -7.46 0.52
N PRO A 214 8.81 -7.88 1.06
CA PRO A 214 9.86 -6.97 1.48
C PRO A 214 10.39 -6.05 0.39
N HIS A 215 10.25 -6.42 -0.90
CA HIS A 215 10.65 -5.56 -2.00
C HIS A 215 9.99 -4.19 -1.89
N TYR A 216 8.67 -4.12 -1.67
CA TYR A 216 7.93 -2.87 -1.61
C TYR A 216 8.21 -2.03 -0.35
N ARG A 217 9.00 -2.56 0.59
CA ARG A 217 9.44 -1.85 1.81
C ARG A 217 10.80 -1.16 1.64
N THR A 218 11.45 -1.36 0.49
CA THR A 218 12.60 -0.55 0.03
C THR A 218 12.12 0.79 -0.54
N VAL A 219 12.98 1.80 -0.61
CA VAL A 219 12.67 3.10 -1.24
C VAL A 219 12.20 2.85 -2.68
N ARG A 220 13.01 2.15 -3.47
CA ARG A 220 12.71 1.87 -4.89
C ARG A 220 11.47 1.00 -5.06
N GLY A 221 11.31 -0.02 -4.24
CA GLY A 221 10.13 -0.87 -4.31
C GLY A 221 8.86 -0.10 -3.97
N PHE A 222 8.89 0.81 -3.00
CA PHE A 222 7.73 1.64 -2.67
C PHE A 222 7.36 2.62 -3.79
N GLU A 223 8.36 3.20 -4.46
CA GLU A 223 8.14 4.01 -5.67
C GLU A 223 7.45 3.18 -6.77
N VAL A 224 7.94 1.96 -7.02
CA VAL A 224 7.32 1.01 -7.96
C VAL A 224 5.90 0.63 -7.53
N LEU A 225 5.65 0.43 -6.24
CA LEU A 225 4.32 0.13 -5.72
C LEU A 225 3.32 1.24 -6.05
N ILE A 226 3.73 2.51 -5.91
CA ILE A 226 2.91 3.68 -6.24
C ILE A 226 2.71 3.78 -7.76
N GLU A 227 3.79 3.71 -8.54
CA GLU A 227 3.71 3.72 -10.01
C GLU A 227 2.78 2.64 -10.55
N LYS A 228 2.85 1.43 -9.97
CA LYS A 228 2.03 0.30 -10.36
C LYS A 228 0.60 0.44 -9.84
N GLU A 229 0.36 0.27 -8.53
CA GLU A 229 -0.99 0.06 -7.99
C GLU A 229 -1.86 1.33 -7.94
N TRP A 230 -1.23 2.51 -8.06
CA TRP A 230 -1.94 3.80 -8.02
C TRP A 230 -1.93 4.50 -9.36
N LEU A 231 -0.76 4.74 -9.94
CA LEU A 231 -0.63 5.55 -11.15
C LEU A 231 -1.09 4.77 -12.40
N SER A 232 -0.50 3.61 -12.67
CA SER A 232 -0.82 2.80 -13.85
C SER A 232 -2.24 2.24 -13.80
N PHE A 233 -2.71 1.85 -12.61
CA PHE A 233 -4.06 1.35 -12.37
C PHE A 233 -5.13 2.45 -12.26
N GLY A 234 -4.79 3.70 -12.55
CA GLY A 234 -5.76 4.77 -12.79
C GLY A 234 -6.48 5.29 -11.55
N HIS A 235 -5.79 5.37 -10.41
CA HIS A 235 -6.27 6.24 -9.33
C HIS A 235 -6.33 7.67 -9.85
N LYS A 236 -7.50 8.30 -9.71
CA LYS A 236 -7.81 9.60 -10.31
C LYS A 236 -7.18 10.76 -9.54
N PHE A 237 -5.85 10.86 -9.52
CA PHE A 237 -5.11 11.87 -8.75
C PHE A 237 -5.58 13.28 -9.06
N GLN A 238 -5.61 13.67 -10.34
CA GLN A 238 -6.08 14.99 -10.77
C GLN A 238 -7.48 15.32 -10.21
N GLN A 239 -8.43 14.38 -10.29
CA GLN A 239 -9.80 14.59 -9.77
C GLN A 239 -9.88 14.57 -8.24
N ARG A 240 -9.14 13.66 -7.58
CA ARG A 240 -9.19 13.47 -6.13
C ARG A 240 -8.53 14.61 -5.36
N ILE A 241 -7.54 15.26 -5.97
CA ILE A 241 -6.84 16.41 -5.38
C ILE A 241 -7.38 17.73 -5.90
N GLY A 242 -7.70 17.82 -7.19
CA GLY A 242 -8.11 19.05 -7.88
C GLY A 242 -6.92 19.97 -8.17
N HIS A 243 -5.87 19.46 -8.80
CA HIS A 243 -4.66 20.23 -9.13
C HIS A 243 -4.99 21.44 -10.00
N GLY A 244 -4.64 22.64 -9.53
CA GLY A 244 -4.87 23.89 -10.26
C GLY A 244 -6.34 24.27 -10.48
N ASP A 245 -7.29 23.55 -9.85
CA ASP A 245 -8.72 23.80 -9.98
C ASP A 245 -9.24 24.61 -8.79
N ASN A 246 -9.92 25.72 -9.07
CA ASN A 246 -10.50 26.63 -8.08
C ASN A 246 -11.80 26.11 -7.45
N LYS A 247 -12.40 25.05 -8.00
CA LYS A 247 -13.65 24.44 -7.48
C LYS A 247 -13.39 23.60 -6.22
N HIS A 248 -13.10 24.27 -5.11
CA HIS A 248 -12.82 23.64 -3.82
C HIS A 248 -13.99 22.79 -3.27
N SER A 249 -15.22 23.03 -3.72
CA SER A 249 -16.44 22.31 -3.32
C SER A 249 -16.69 21.03 -4.13
N ASP A 250 -15.78 20.64 -5.03
CA ASP A 250 -15.98 19.47 -5.87
C ASP A 250 -16.13 18.19 -5.02
N ALA A 251 -17.24 17.48 -5.24
CA ALA A 251 -17.60 16.29 -4.51
C ALA A 251 -16.74 15.06 -4.84
N ASP A 252 -15.90 15.13 -5.88
CA ASP A 252 -14.97 14.07 -6.23
C ASP A 252 -13.61 14.19 -5.54
N ARG A 253 -13.32 15.32 -4.87
CA ARG A 253 -12.11 15.48 -4.06
C ARG A 253 -12.18 14.63 -2.79
N SER A 254 -11.10 13.89 -2.50
CA SER A 254 -11.05 13.00 -1.33
C SER A 254 -9.62 12.53 -1.02
N PRO A 255 -9.25 12.38 0.26
CA PRO A 255 -7.89 12.07 0.69
C PRO A 255 -7.54 10.57 0.61
N VAL A 256 -7.89 9.89 -0.49
CA VAL A 256 -7.75 8.44 -0.62
C VAL A 256 -6.29 8.00 -0.58
N PHE A 257 -5.42 8.65 -1.36
CA PHE A 257 -3.99 8.37 -1.36
C PHE A 257 -3.32 8.77 -0.04
N LEU A 258 -3.76 9.89 0.56
CA LEU A 258 -3.30 10.30 1.89
C LEU A 258 -3.61 9.25 2.96
N GLN A 259 -4.80 8.64 2.96
CA GLN A 259 -5.13 7.53 3.86
C GLN A 259 -4.22 6.31 3.67
N PHE A 260 -3.79 6.05 2.44
CA PHE A 260 -2.82 4.98 2.17
C PHE A 260 -1.46 5.31 2.78
N ILE A 261 -0.93 6.51 2.55
CA ILE A 261 0.35 6.93 3.12
C ILE A 261 0.29 6.98 4.66
N ASP A 262 -0.83 7.43 5.25
CA ASP A 262 -1.08 7.32 6.70
C ASP A 262 -1.05 5.86 7.16
N SER A 263 -1.73 4.95 6.45
CA SER A 263 -1.69 3.52 6.76
C SER A 263 -0.28 2.95 6.70
N VAL A 264 0.54 3.35 5.72
CA VAL A 264 1.97 2.96 5.64
C VAL A 264 2.74 3.50 6.84
N TRP A 265 2.49 4.76 7.23
CA TRP A 265 3.06 5.32 8.45
C TRP A 265 2.67 4.50 9.69
N GLN A 266 1.40 4.12 9.86
CA GLN A 266 0.97 3.27 10.99
C GLN A 266 1.75 1.95 11.05
N VAL A 267 1.98 1.30 9.90
CA VAL A 267 2.77 0.05 9.86
C VAL A 267 4.23 0.34 10.22
N SER A 268 4.82 1.42 9.70
CA SER A 268 6.20 1.80 10.03
C SER A 268 6.41 2.05 11.54
N GLN A 269 5.40 2.57 12.23
CA GLN A 269 5.45 2.80 13.68
C GLN A 269 5.34 1.51 14.51
N GLN A 270 4.73 0.46 13.95
CA GLN A 270 4.64 -0.86 14.61
C GLN A 270 5.87 -1.72 14.30
N PHE A 271 6.54 -1.48 13.17
CA PHE A 271 7.70 -2.24 12.69
C PHE A 271 8.85 -1.28 12.31
N ASN A 272 9.49 -0.68 13.33
CA ASN A 272 10.46 0.42 13.18
C ASN A 272 11.69 0.11 12.31
N ASN A 273 12.00 -1.17 12.07
CA ASN A 273 13.14 -1.63 11.28
C ASN A 273 12.72 -2.33 9.97
N ALA A 274 11.43 -2.36 9.63
CA ALA A 274 10.95 -3.12 8.48
C ALA A 274 10.95 -2.36 7.15
N PHE A 275 11.17 -1.04 7.19
CA PHE A 275 11.13 -0.14 6.03
C PHE A 275 12.48 0.57 5.86
N GLU A 276 12.96 0.62 4.62
CA GLU A 276 14.18 1.33 4.24
C GLU A 276 13.99 2.84 4.30
N PHE A 277 12.78 3.32 4.04
CA PHE A 277 12.45 4.73 4.08
C PHE A 277 11.93 5.18 5.46
N ASN A 278 12.14 6.45 5.77
CA ASN A 278 11.72 7.09 7.02
C ASN A 278 10.42 7.91 6.85
N GLU A 279 9.98 8.56 7.92
CA GLU A 279 8.79 9.43 7.91
C GLU A 279 8.93 10.63 6.96
N HIS A 280 10.13 11.20 6.82
CA HIS A 280 10.38 12.36 5.95
C HIS A 280 10.12 12.03 4.48
N PHE A 281 10.44 10.81 4.04
CA PHE A 281 10.08 10.32 2.71
C PHE A 281 8.58 10.31 2.47
N LEU A 282 7.79 9.79 3.42
CA LEU A 282 6.33 9.75 3.30
C LEU A 282 5.71 11.17 3.29
N ILE A 283 6.21 12.07 4.15
CA ILE A 283 5.78 13.47 4.16
C ILE A 283 6.13 14.16 2.84
N THR A 284 7.32 13.92 2.28
CA THR A 284 7.76 14.49 1.00
C THR A 284 6.86 14.04 -0.16
N ILE A 285 6.43 12.77 -0.17
CA ILE A 285 5.44 12.27 -1.13
C ILE A 285 4.11 13.03 -0.97
N VAL A 286 3.64 13.24 0.25
CA VAL A 286 2.38 13.97 0.50
C VAL A 286 2.50 15.46 0.13
N ASP A 287 3.62 16.11 0.38
CA ASP A 287 3.83 17.50 -0.03
C ASP A 287 3.83 17.62 -1.56
N HIS A 288 4.49 16.69 -2.24
CA HIS A 288 4.55 16.69 -3.70
C HIS A 288 3.31 16.15 -4.40
N LEU A 289 2.44 15.41 -3.69
CA LEU A 289 1.08 15.14 -4.12
C LEU A 289 0.34 16.44 -4.41
N TYR A 290 0.43 17.46 -3.55
CA TYR A 290 -0.30 18.72 -3.74
C TYR A 290 0.48 19.76 -4.57
N SER A 291 1.81 19.74 -4.52
CA SER A 291 2.65 20.82 -5.08
C SER A 291 2.55 21.01 -6.60
N CYS A 292 2.19 19.96 -7.34
CA CYS A 292 2.26 19.92 -8.81
C CYS A 292 3.65 20.25 -9.40
N ARG A 293 4.72 20.18 -8.59
CA ARG A 293 6.10 20.44 -9.04
C ARG A 293 6.60 19.37 -10.02
N PHE A 294 6.10 18.15 -9.89
CA PHE A 294 6.51 16.98 -10.66
C PHE A 294 5.30 16.41 -11.41
N GLY A 295 5.54 15.72 -12.52
CA GLY A 295 4.47 15.08 -13.29
C GLY A 295 3.93 13.79 -12.69
N THR A 296 4.57 13.24 -11.65
CA THR A 296 4.27 11.93 -11.07
C THR A 296 2.79 11.77 -10.70
N PHE A 297 2.18 12.76 -10.05
CA PHE A 297 0.79 12.67 -9.59
C PHE A 297 -0.21 13.45 -10.47
N LEU A 298 0.21 13.91 -11.66
CA LEU A 298 -0.71 14.57 -12.59
C LEU A 298 -1.57 13.55 -13.34
N CYS A 299 -2.65 14.05 -13.96
CA CYS A 299 -3.67 13.27 -14.70
C CYS A 299 -4.37 12.21 -13.83
N ASN A 300 -5.29 11.46 -14.45
CA ASN A 300 -6.09 10.41 -13.79
C ASN A 300 -5.71 8.99 -14.21
N THR A 301 -5.20 8.79 -15.43
CA THR A 301 -4.92 7.46 -15.98
C THR A 301 -3.55 7.42 -16.66
N GLU A 302 -3.01 6.21 -16.86
CA GLU A 302 -1.80 6.02 -17.66
C GLU A 302 -1.98 6.58 -19.09
N ALA A 303 -3.13 6.31 -19.71
CA ALA A 303 -3.47 6.80 -21.05
C ALA A 303 -3.38 8.34 -21.15
N GLU A 304 -3.94 9.07 -20.17
CA GLU A 304 -3.85 10.53 -20.13
C GLU A 304 -2.40 11.00 -19.99
N ARG A 305 -1.58 10.36 -19.14
CA ARG A 305 -0.17 10.76 -18.97
C ARG A 305 0.67 10.52 -20.22
N VAL A 306 0.36 9.46 -20.96
CA VAL A 306 0.99 9.16 -22.26
C VAL A 306 0.56 10.19 -23.30
N ALA A 307 -0.74 10.50 -23.39
CA ALA A 307 -1.26 11.47 -24.34
C ALA A 307 -0.69 12.89 -24.11
N GLU A 308 -0.52 13.28 -22.84
CA GLU A 308 0.08 14.56 -22.47
C GLU A 308 1.62 14.58 -22.56
N ASP A 309 2.26 13.43 -22.82
CA ASP A 309 3.70 13.26 -22.88
C ASP A 309 4.42 13.74 -21.60
N LEU A 310 3.87 13.39 -20.43
CA LEU A 310 4.41 13.84 -19.15
C LEU A 310 5.86 13.35 -18.92
N LYS A 311 6.21 12.19 -19.48
CA LYS A 311 7.55 11.60 -19.35
C LYS A 311 8.64 12.53 -19.89
N HIS A 312 8.34 13.30 -20.94
CA HIS A 312 9.31 14.21 -21.56
C HIS A 312 9.08 15.67 -21.19
N LYS A 313 7.84 16.06 -20.85
CA LYS A 313 7.51 17.45 -20.47
C LYS A 313 7.69 17.76 -18.98
N THR A 314 7.86 16.75 -18.12
CA THR A 314 7.94 16.96 -16.67
C THR A 314 9.06 16.12 -16.04
N THR A 315 9.48 16.50 -14.84
CA THR A 315 10.39 15.69 -14.02
C THR A 315 9.60 14.76 -13.10
N SER A 316 10.10 13.55 -12.87
CA SER A 316 9.55 12.62 -11.88
C SER A 316 9.96 13.02 -10.46
N LEU A 317 9.02 12.90 -9.50
CA LEU A 317 9.30 13.02 -8.07
C LEU A 317 10.42 12.06 -7.65
N TRP A 318 10.43 10.85 -8.23
CA TRP A 318 11.45 9.85 -7.92
C TRP A 318 12.84 10.32 -8.33
N THR A 319 12.98 11.04 -9.44
CA THR A 319 14.28 11.63 -9.82
C THR A 319 14.81 12.56 -8.72
N HIS A 320 13.93 13.38 -8.13
CA HIS A 320 14.29 14.27 -7.04
C HIS A 320 14.67 13.49 -5.76
N ILE A 321 13.78 12.61 -5.28
CA ILE A 321 14.01 11.82 -4.06
C ILE A 321 15.29 11.00 -4.16
N ASN A 322 15.49 10.30 -5.28
CA ASN A 322 16.63 9.42 -5.47
C ASN A 322 17.97 10.14 -5.67
N SER A 323 17.94 11.45 -5.94
CA SER A 323 19.15 12.28 -5.95
C SER A 323 19.62 12.69 -4.55
N SER A 324 18.83 12.41 -3.50
CA SER A 324 19.10 12.81 -2.11
C SER A 324 18.67 11.72 -1.11
N LEU A 325 18.96 10.46 -1.45
CA LEU A 325 18.51 9.28 -0.68
C LEU A 325 18.84 9.34 0.82
N ASP A 326 20.00 9.86 1.20
CA ASP A 326 20.45 9.93 2.61
C ASP A 326 19.47 10.65 3.55
N GLN A 327 18.61 11.53 3.02
CA GLN A 327 17.58 12.23 3.79
C GLN A 327 16.38 11.32 4.09
N TYR A 328 16.16 10.31 3.25
CA TYR A 328 14.98 9.46 3.23
C TYR A 328 15.21 8.09 3.86
N LEU A 329 16.46 7.69 4.08
CA LEU A 329 16.78 6.40 4.69
C LEU A 329 16.43 6.35 6.19
N ASN A 330 15.86 5.22 6.59
CA ASN A 330 15.65 4.81 7.96
C ASN A 330 16.94 4.16 8.49
N PRO A 331 17.61 4.76 9.49
CA PRO A 331 18.87 4.22 9.98
C PRO A 331 18.69 2.92 10.78
N LEU A 332 17.46 2.56 11.18
CA LEU A 332 17.14 1.29 11.83
C LEU A 332 16.88 0.16 10.84
N PHE A 333 16.80 0.45 9.54
CA PHE A 333 16.61 -0.58 8.54
C PHE A 333 17.86 -1.46 8.46
N PRO A 334 17.75 -2.77 8.71
CA PRO A 334 18.91 -3.64 8.69
C PRO A 334 19.45 -3.73 7.26
N SER A 335 20.77 -3.69 7.12
CA SER A 335 21.41 -4.34 5.97
C SER A 335 20.94 -5.79 5.99
N PHE A 336 20.19 -6.20 4.97
CA PHE A 336 19.45 -7.47 4.88
C PHE A 336 20.31 -8.70 5.22
N THR A 337 20.45 -9.05 6.50
CA THR A 337 21.07 -10.30 6.93
C THR A 337 20.52 -10.69 8.31
N HIS A 338 19.66 -11.72 8.31
CA HIS A 338 19.14 -12.46 9.47
C HIS A 338 17.99 -11.81 10.28
N GLY A 339 16.78 -12.39 10.15
CA GLY A 339 15.71 -12.24 11.14
C GLY A 339 14.58 -11.24 10.84
N ALA A 340 14.58 -10.54 9.70
CA ALA A 340 13.46 -9.66 9.35
C ALA A 340 12.18 -10.47 9.06
N GLU A 341 11.06 -10.07 9.67
CA GLU A 341 9.75 -10.63 9.34
C GLU A 341 9.45 -10.43 7.85
N LEU A 342 9.32 -11.54 7.13
CA LEU A 342 9.02 -11.54 5.70
C LEU A 342 7.62 -10.99 5.44
N VAL A 343 6.67 -11.32 6.30
CA VAL A 343 5.27 -10.88 6.22
C VAL A 343 4.91 -10.12 7.48
N LEU A 344 4.48 -8.87 7.33
CA LEU A 344 4.07 -8.00 8.43
C LEU A 344 2.58 -8.15 8.72
N ARG A 345 2.20 -8.22 10.00
CA ARG A 345 0.79 -8.27 10.45
C ARG A 345 0.52 -7.17 11.48
N PRO A 346 0.28 -5.92 11.04
CA PRO A 346 0.00 -4.81 11.95
C PRO A 346 -1.28 -5.05 12.74
N ILE A 347 -1.29 -4.58 13.99
CA ILE A 347 -2.46 -4.63 14.86
C ILE A 347 -3.42 -3.51 14.43
N ALA A 348 -4.51 -3.89 13.76
CA ALA A 348 -5.58 -2.98 13.36
C ALA A 348 -6.57 -2.72 14.52
N SER A 349 -6.06 -2.16 15.62
CA SER A 349 -6.86 -1.80 16.81
C SER A 349 -6.86 -0.29 17.02
N VAL A 350 -7.97 0.25 17.56
CA VAL A 350 -8.04 1.66 17.99
C VAL A 350 -7.00 2.02 19.06
N ARG A 351 -6.48 1.03 19.79
CA ARG A 351 -5.39 1.23 20.77
C ARG A 351 -4.01 1.35 20.11
N SER A 352 -3.86 0.85 18.90
CA SER A 352 -2.58 0.77 18.18
C SER A 352 -2.47 1.83 17.09
N VAL A 353 -3.58 2.20 16.45
CA VAL A 353 -3.65 3.26 15.44
C VAL A 353 -3.61 4.62 16.12
N ARG A 354 -2.71 5.51 15.67
CA ARG A 354 -2.46 6.81 16.30
C ARG A 354 -2.65 7.95 15.31
N LEU A 355 -2.95 9.14 15.79
CA LEU A 355 -2.92 10.33 14.92
C LEU A 355 -1.48 10.63 14.49
N TRP A 356 -1.26 10.77 13.19
CA TRP A 356 0.03 11.17 12.63
C TRP A 356 0.32 12.66 12.86
N LYS A 357 0.71 13.00 14.09
CA LYS A 357 0.98 14.39 14.50
C LYS A 357 2.05 15.06 13.63
N GLY A 358 3.07 14.31 13.21
CA GLY A 358 4.14 14.80 12.31
C GLY A 358 3.64 15.28 10.94
N LEU A 359 2.43 14.88 10.53
CA LEU A 359 1.79 15.39 9.32
C LEU A 359 0.66 16.38 9.65
N TYR A 360 -0.31 15.98 10.48
CA TYR A 360 -1.54 16.75 10.70
C TYR A 360 -1.35 17.95 11.65
N CYS A 361 -0.35 17.93 12.51
CA CYS A 361 -0.07 18.97 13.51
C CYS A 361 1.26 19.71 13.25
N ARG A 362 1.92 19.48 12.10
CA ARG A 362 3.28 19.98 11.82
C ARG A 362 3.44 21.50 11.80
N TRP A 363 2.33 22.23 11.70
CA TRP A 363 2.29 23.70 11.71
C TRP A 363 1.77 24.28 13.02
N ASN A 364 1.43 23.44 14.01
CA ASN A 364 0.97 23.87 15.31
C ASN A 364 2.15 23.84 16.30
N PRO A 365 2.68 25.01 16.73
CA PRO A 365 3.86 25.06 17.61
C PRO A 365 3.68 24.35 18.96
N GLY A 366 2.43 24.24 19.46
CA GLY A 366 2.13 23.56 20.73
C GLY A 366 2.05 22.03 20.62
N LEU A 367 1.87 21.49 19.41
CA LEU A 367 1.72 20.05 19.16
C LEU A 367 2.82 19.45 18.28
N CYS A 368 3.66 20.30 17.66
CA CYS A 368 4.74 19.86 16.82
C CYS A 368 5.77 19.10 17.65
N ALA A 369 6.03 17.84 17.29
CA ALA A 369 7.14 17.11 17.85
C ALA A 369 8.45 17.82 17.45
N PRO A 370 9.46 17.90 18.33
CA PRO A 370 10.76 18.42 17.95
C PRO A 370 11.32 17.59 16.78
N GLN A 371 11.73 18.22 15.68
CA GLN A 371 12.26 17.56 14.47
C GLN A 371 13.57 16.78 14.72
N HIS A 372 14.07 16.73 15.96
CA HIS A 372 15.36 16.16 16.36
C HIS A 372 15.37 14.63 16.54
N GLY A 373 14.24 13.94 16.39
CA GLY A 373 14.15 12.49 16.61
C GLY A 373 15.06 11.67 15.68
N CYS A 374 15.01 11.91 14.37
CA CYS A 374 15.80 11.15 13.39
C CYS A 374 17.31 11.44 13.50
N GLN A 375 17.69 12.71 13.69
CA GLN A 375 19.09 13.11 13.89
C GLN A 375 19.69 12.45 15.14
N ARG A 376 18.97 12.52 16.27
CA ARG A 376 19.41 11.87 17.51
C ARG A 376 19.56 10.36 17.36
N THR A 377 18.64 9.69 16.66
CA THR A 377 18.75 8.25 16.40
C THR A 377 19.96 7.92 15.52
N ARG A 378 20.24 8.70 14.47
CA ARG A 378 21.46 8.54 13.66
C ARG A 378 22.73 8.73 14.50
N GLU A 379 22.79 9.74 15.35
CA GLU A 379 23.92 9.98 16.24
C GLU A 379 24.14 8.82 17.22
N LEU A 380 23.05 8.29 17.79
CA LEU A 380 23.12 7.16 18.71
C LEU A 380 23.59 5.88 18.03
N LEU A 381 23.10 5.60 16.82
CA LEU A 381 23.55 4.44 16.02
C LEU A 381 25.01 4.59 15.60
N SER A 382 25.44 5.79 15.18
CA SER A 382 26.85 6.06 14.87
C SER A 382 27.74 5.85 16.10
N LYS A 383 27.30 6.26 17.29
CA LYS A 383 28.02 6.00 18.55
C LYS A 383 28.05 4.50 18.86
N GLN A 384 26.95 3.79 18.63
CA GLN A 384 26.88 2.34 18.82
C GLN A 384 27.88 1.61 17.93
N ASP A 385 27.97 1.96 16.64
CA ASP A 385 28.94 1.38 15.71
C ASP A 385 30.39 1.67 16.12
N GLN A 386 30.67 2.90 16.56
CA GLN A 386 31.99 3.27 17.09
C GLN A 386 32.35 2.42 18.32
N LEU A 387 31.40 2.23 19.24
CA LEU A 387 31.60 1.41 20.43
C LEU A 387 31.80 -0.07 20.07
N PHE A 388 31.05 -0.62 19.11
CA PHE A 388 31.25 -1.99 18.64
C PHE A 388 32.64 -2.20 18.03
N LYS A 389 33.10 -1.27 17.19
CA LYS A 389 34.47 -1.29 16.64
C LYS A 389 35.51 -1.27 17.77
N LEU A 390 35.36 -0.37 18.73
CA LEU A 390 36.26 -0.27 19.88
C LEU A 390 36.28 -1.56 20.71
N VAL A 391 35.11 -2.15 21.00
CA VAL A 391 35.01 -3.41 21.74
C VAL A 391 35.70 -4.54 20.99
N ASN A 392 35.52 -4.64 19.67
CA ASN A 392 36.17 -5.66 18.85
C ASN A 392 37.70 -5.48 18.82
N GLU A 393 38.19 -4.24 18.69
CA GLU A 393 39.63 -3.94 18.80
C GLU A 393 40.20 -4.30 20.17
N LEU A 394 39.49 -3.98 21.26
CA LEU A 394 39.90 -4.32 22.62
C LEU A 394 39.92 -5.84 22.84
N ARG A 395 38.94 -6.58 22.30
CA ARG A 395 38.91 -8.05 22.34
C ARG A 395 40.09 -8.66 21.59
N LEU A 396 40.42 -8.16 20.40
CA LEU A 396 41.58 -8.61 19.63
C LEU A 396 42.89 -8.33 20.39
N LYS A 397 43.04 -7.14 20.97
CA LYS A 397 44.20 -6.78 21.79
C LYS A 397 44.32 -7.67 23.05
N SER A 398 43.20 -7.99 23.70
CA SER A 398 43.16 -8.89 24.85
C SER A 398 43.58 -10.32 24.47
N ASN A 399 43.00 -10.88 23.41
CA ASN A 399 43.36 -12.22 22.93
C ASN A 399 44.84 -12.31 22.51
N ASN A 400 45.39 -11.27 21.88
CA ASN A 400 46.81 -11.24 21.54
C ASN A 400 47.72 -11.19 22.78
N ARG A 401 47.33 -10.49 23.85
CA ARG A 401 48.06 -10.50 25.14
C ARG A 401 47.97 -11.86 25.83
N SER A 402 46.81 -12.51 25.81
CA SER A 402 46.62 -13.86 26.36
C SER A 402 47.48 -14.90 25.63
N ASN A 403 47.55 -14.82 24.30
CA ASN A 403 48.39 -15.70 23.49
C ASN A 403 49.90 -15.45 23.71
N SER A 404 50.32 -14.20 23.94
CA SER A 404 51.73 -13.91 24.26
C SER A 404 52.13 -14.42 25.65
N MET A 405 51.22 -14.41 26.64
CA MET A 405 51.49 -14.98 27.97
C MET A 405 51.53 -16.52 27.96
N GLN A 406 50.76 -17.19 27.10
CA GLN A 406 50.82 -18.65 26.91
C GLN A 406 52.08 -19.11 26.17
N THR A 407 52.64 -18.30 25.27
CA THR A 407 53.92 -18.63 24.60
C THR A 407 55.11 -18.50 25.56
N THR A 408 55.08 -17.55 26.51
CA THR A 408 56.12 -17.45 27.55
C THR A 408 56.11 -18.59 28.56
N THR A 409 54.98 -19.26 28.79
CA THR A 409 54.88 -20.38 29.75
C THR A 409 55.25 -21.75 29.17
N ARG A 410 55.31 -21.92 27.83
CA ARG A 410 55.75 -23.18 27.20
C ARG A 410 57.27 -23.31 27.00
N LEU A 411 58.06 -22.29 27.31
CA LEU A 411 59.53 -22.31 27.18
C LEU A 411 60.27 -22.75 28.46
N ALA A 412 59.57 -23.19 29.49
CA ALA A 412 60.18 -23.71 30.72
C ALA A 412 59.90 -25.21 30.90
N SER A 413 60.63 -26.06 30.18
CA SER A 413 60.92 -27.43 30.62
C SER A 413 62.42 -27.52 30.87
N PRO A 414 62.87 -27.82 32.10
CA PRO A 414 64.29 -27.97 32.39
C PRO A 414 64.78 -29.33 31.87
N MET A 415 65.84 -29.31 31.06
CA MET A 415 66.68 -30.50 30.90
C MET A 415 67.58 -30.60 32.13
N HIS A 416 67.37 -31.64 32.94
CA HIS A 416 68.43 -32.35 33.66
C HIS A 416 67.98 -33.76 34.00
#